data_AF-A0A0F9CZ57-F1
#
_entry.id   AF-A0A0F9CZ57-F1
#
_cell.length_a   1.000
_cell.length_b   1.000
_cell.length_c   1.000
_cell.angle_alpha   90.00
_cell.angle_beta   90.00
_cell.angle_gamma   90.00
#
_symmetry.space_group_name_H-M   'P 1'
#
loop_
_entity.id
_entity.type
_entity.pdbx_description
1 polymer ?
#
loop_
_entity_poly.entity_id
_entity_poly.type
_entity_poly.pdbx_seq_one_letter_code
_entity_poly.pdbx_strand_id
1 'polypeptide(L)'
;MSRRIEIKRIGPGSSVQDMGRRGYLAQGLSRGGAADRLALLEGAALLDQPTDCAALELTAAGAVLSFDAPTRIALTGAPMPARLGDQALVWNASHAVPAGGVLTLGPVQRGVFAYLHVGGGIDRDSFVAMRTERDASLKMPRLIIPSLQVNMRAGTVPVDEAGNAVLKVPLNKL
;
A
#
# COMPACT_ATOMS: atom_id res chain seq x y z
N MET A 1 -17.27 18.36 3.28
CA MET A 1 -17.49 17.13 4.07
C MET A 1 -16.40 16.13 3.68
N SER A 2 -15.66 15.58 4.63
CA SER A 2 -14.68 14.52 4.35
C SER A 2 -15.39 13.20 4.08
N ARG A 3 -14.83 12.37 3.20
CA ARG A 3 -15.28 11.00 2.93
C ARG A 3 -14.27 10.05 3.56
N ARG A 4 -14.75 8.99 4.21
CA ARG A 4 -13.94 7.98 4.89
C ARG A 4 -14.19 6.60 4.29
N ILE A 5 -13.08 5.92 4.02
CA ILE A 5 -13.06 4.49 3.71
C ILE A 5 -12.40 3.79 4.88
N GLU A 6 -13.10 2.82 5.46
CA GLU A 6 -12.59 2.06 6.58
C GLU A 6 -12.20 0.65 6.12
N ILE A 7 -10.94 0.28 6.37
CA ILE A 7 -10.44 -1.06 6.12
C ILE A 7 -10.83 -1.94 7.30
N LYS A 8 -11.80 -2.84 7.10
CA LYS A 8 -12.25 -3.81 8.11
C LYS A 8 -11.32 -5.03 8.17
N ARG A 9 -10.81 -5.45 7.01
CA ARG A 9 -9.84 -6.53 6.86
C ARG A 9 -9.04 -6.31 5.59
N ILE A 10 -7.75 -6.61 5.60
CA ILE A 10 -6.91 -6.53 4.40
C ILE A 10 -5.81 -7.60 4.44
N GLY A 11 -5.48 -8.14 3.27
CA GLY A 11 -4.40 -9.08 3.09
C GLY A 11 -3.02 -8.47 3.39
N PRO A 12 -2.08 -9.26 3.96
CA PRO A 12 -0.74 -8.78 4.26
C PRO A 12 0.01 -8.36 2.99
N GLY A 13 0.77 -7.27 3.08
CA GLY A 13 1.52 -6.73 1.95
C GLY A 13 0.73 -5.82 1.01
N SER A 14 -0.56 -5.59 1.26
CA SER A 14 -1.33 -4.56 0.56
C SER A 14 -0.82 -3.16 0.94
N SER A 15 -0.81 -2.23 -0.01
CA SER A 15 -0.20 -0.92 0.17
C SER A 15 -0.86 0.15 -0.71
N VAL A 16 -0.69 1.43 -0.36
CA VAL A 16 -1.06 2.52 -1.26
C VAL A 16 0.09 2.74 -2.24
N GLN A 17 -0.22 2.72 -3.53
CA GLN A 17 0.76 2.81 -4.61
C GLN A 17 0.37 3.88 -5.63
N ASP A 18 1.38 4.58 -6.13
CA ASP A 18 1.31 5.55 -7.21
C ASP A 18 2.31 5.16 -8.32
N MET A 19 2.65 6.10 -9.20
CA MET A 19 3.65 5.89 -10.26
C MET A 19 5.11 5.84 -9.76
N GLY A 20 5.31 6.02 -8.46
CA GLY A 20 6.60 6.06 -7.79
C GLY A 20 7.35 7.38 -7.97
N ARG A 21 8.65 7.34 -7.69
CA ARG A 21 9.56 8.48 -7.76
C ARG A 21 10.58 8.31 -8.90
N ARG A 22 10.66 9.26 -9.82
CA ARG A 22 11.65 9.24 -10.92
C ARG A 22 12.81 10.18 -10.60
N GLY A 23 13.99 9.93 -11.17
CA GLY A 23 15.15 10.83 -11.05
C GLY A 23 16.08 10.61 -9.85
N TYR A 24 15.74 9.70 -8.92
CA TYR A 24 16.51 9.48 -7.68
C TYR A 24 17.42 8.25 -7.70
N LEU A 25 17.55 7.55 -8.84
CA LEU A 25 18.40 6.35 -8.94
C LEU A 25 19.87 6.64 -8.62
N ALA A 26 20.38 7.79 -9.05
CA ALA A 26 21.74 8.23 -8.74
C ALA A 26 21.98 8.44 -7.23
N GLN A 27 20.93 8.57 -6.43
CA GLN A 27 20.96 8.70 -4.98
C GLN A 27 20.70 7.36 -4.26
N GLY A 28 20.70 6.25 -5.00
CA GLY A 28 20.45 4.91 -4.45
C GLY A 28 18.98 4.62 -4.14
N LEU A 29 18.04 5.49 -4.56
CA LEU A 29 16.61 5.28 -4.33
C LEU A 29 15.96 4.63 -5.55
N SER A 30 15.35 3.46 -5.33
CA SER A 30 14.55 2.80 -6.37
C SER A 30 13.32 3.64 -6.75
N ARG A 31 12.79 3.39 -7.95
CA ARG A 31 11.57 4.06 -8.42
C ARG A 31 10.36 3.77 -7.53
N GLY A 32 10.25 2.56 -6.99
CA GLY A 32 9.04 2.10 -6.30
C GLY A 32 7.78 2.24 -7.17
N GLY A 33 6.66 2.51 -6.50
CA GLY A 33 5.32 2.61 -7.09
C GLY A 33 4.68 1.24 -7.33
N ALA A 34 3.52 1.27 -7.98
CA ALA A 34 2.73 0.08 -8.30
C ALA A 34 3.55 -1.00 -9.02
N ALA A 35 3.33 -2.26 -8.60
CA ALA A 35 3.94 -3.43 -9.21
C ALA A 35 3.48 -3.63 -10.67
N ASP A 36 2.19 -3.46 -10.93
CA ASP A 36 1.58 -3.45 -12.27
C ASP A 36 1.05 -2.03 -12.58
N ARG A 37 1.87 -1.29 -13.33
CA ARG A 37 1.55 0.10 -13.72
C ARG A 37 0.46 0.15 -14.78
N LEU A 38 0.28 -0.89 -15.59
CA LEU A 38 -0.78 -0.89 -16.60
C LEU A 38 -2.13 -0.97 -15.89
N ALA A 39 -2.29 -1.89 -14.93
CA ALA A 39 -3.50 -2.01 -14.14
C ALA A 39 -3.82 -0.72 -13.34
N LEU A 40 -2.81 -0.04 -12.81
CA LEU A 40 -2.98 1.27 -12.18
C LEU A 40 -3.52 2.33 -13.16
N LEU A 41 -2.98 2.38 -14.38
CA LEU A 41 -3.44 3.32 -15.41
C LEU A 41 -4.86 3.01 -15.90
N GLU A 42 -5.19 1.72 -16.06
CA GLU A 42 -6.55 1.27 -16.41
C GLU A 42 -7.58 1.73 -15.38
N GLY A 43 -7.26 1.61 -14.08
CA GLY A 43 -8.16 2.02 -13.00
C GLY A 43 -8.35 3.54 -12.94
N ALA A 44 -7.30 4.31 -13.21
CA ALA A 44 -7.39 5.76 -13.36
C ALA A 44 -8.28 6.13 -14.56
N ALA A 45 -8.11 5.47 -15.71
CA ALA A 45 -8.89 5.69 -16.91
C ALA A 45 -10.39 5.35 -16.72
N LEU A 46 -10.70 4.24 -16.05
CA LEU A 46 -12.08 3.83 -15.74
C LEU A 46 -12.87 4.83 -14.89
N LEU A 47 -12.17 5.73 -14.20
CA LEU A 47 -12.74 6.77 -13.35
C LEU A 47 -12.51 8.19 -13.89
N ASP A 48 -11.92 8.33 -15.07
CA ASP A 48 -11.53 9.62 -15.66
C ASP A 48 -10.65 10.46 -14.71
N GLN A 49 -9.59 9.83 -14.18
CA GLN A 49 -8.69 10.43 -13.20
C GLN A 49 -7.27 10.62 -13.74
N PRO A 50 -6.50 11.58 -13.19
CA PRO A 50 -5.09 11.74 -13.51
C PRO A 50 -4.28 10.45 -13.31
N THR A 51 -3.31 10.21 -14.19
CA THR A 51 -2.49 8.99 -14.19
C THR A 51 -1.49 8.89 -13.03
N ASP A 52 -1.33 9.97 -12.26
CA ASP A 52 -0.49 10.04 -11.07
C ASP A 52 -1.29 9.83 -9.77
N CYS A 53 -2.60 9.57 -9.85
CA CYS A 53 -3.41 9.25 -8.68
C CYS A 53 -2.92 7.95 -8.02
N ALA A 54 -2.97 7.90 -6.69
CA ALA A 54 -2.67 6.67 -5.98
C ALA A 54 -3.91 5.75 -5.89
N ALA A 55 -3.65 4.46 -5.76
CA ALA A 55 -4.65 3.42 -5.55
C ALA A 55 -4.22 2.46 -4.43
N LEU A 56 -5.17 1.66 -3.94
CA LEU A 56 -4.86 0.57 -3.03
C LEU A 56 -4.43 -0.66 -3.84
N GLU A 57 -3.15 -0.98 -3.78
CA GLU A 57 -2.59 -2.24 -4.29
C GLU A 57 -2.86 -3.35 -3.30
N LEU A 58 -3.59 -4.37 -3.76
CA LEU A 58 -4.07 -5.50 -2.99
C LEU A 58 -3.32 -6.77 -3.39
N THR A 59 -2.99 -7.57 -2.38
CA THR A 59 -2.30 -8.85 -2.52
C THR A 59 -3.23 -10.03 -2.23
N ALA A 60 -2.70 -11.25 -2.40
CA ALA A 60 -3.42 -12.52 -2.57
C ALA A 60 -4.63 -12.81 -1.65
N ALA A 61 -4.70 -12.27 -0.43
CA ALA A 61 -5.68 -12.68 0.58
C ALA A 61 -7.01 -11.91 0.58
N GLY A 62 -7.17 -10.87 -0.25
CA GLY A 62 -8.42 -10.11 -0.32
C GLY A 62 -8.56 -8.98 0.71
N ALA A 63 -9.73 -8.36 0.73
CA ALA A 63 -10.03 -7.21 1.60
C ALA A 63 -11.54 -7.04 1.85
N VAL A 64 -11.86 -6.39 2.96
CA VAL A 64 -13.22 -5.92 3.28
C VAL A 64 -13.12 -4.44 3.65
N LEU A 65 -13.84 -3.59 2.93
CA LEU A 65 -13.84 -2.14 3.13
C LEU A 65 -15.27 -1.61 3.22
N SER A 66 -15.49 -0.62 4.07
CA SER A 66 -16.77 0.12 4.15
C SER A 66 -16.60 1.58 3.78
N PHE A 67 -17.62 2.16 3.14
CA PHE A 67 -17.62 3.53 2.62
C PHE A 67 -18.69 4.35 3.35
N ASP A 68 -18.32 5.51 3.91
CA ASP A 68 -19.27 6.36 4.65
C ASP A 68 -20.13 7.26 3.76
N ALA A 69 -19.73 7.44 2.49
CA ALA A 69 -20.36 8.32 1.54
C ALA A 69 -20.48 7.66 0.16
N PRO A 70 -21.42 8.13 -0.71
CA PRO A 70 -21.51 7.64 -2.07
C PRO A 70 -20.18 7.85 -2.80
N THR A 71 -19.64 6.76 -3.35
CA THR A 71 -18.29 6.69 -3.88
C THR A 71 -18.30 5.92 -5.18
N ARG A 72 -17.54 6.35 -6.19
CA ARG A 72 -17.27 5.52 -7.37
C ARG A 72 -15.95 4.80 -7.20
N ILE A 73 -15.88 3.53 -7.54
CA ILE A 73 -14.64 2.74 -7.46
C ILE A 73 -14.33 2.12 -8.82
N ALA A 74 -13.07 1.71 -9.04
CA ALA A 74 -12.69 0.84 -10.15
C ALA A 74 -11.80 -0.30 -9.64
N LEU A 75 -11.97 -1.47 -10.24
CA LEU A 75 -11.26 -2.69 -9.91
C LEU A 75 -10.46 -3.15 -11.13
N THR A 76 -9.14 -3.28 -11.01
CA THR A 76 -8.24 -3.66 -12.12
C THR A 76 -7.13 -4.61 -11.66
N GLY A 77 -6.33 -5.11 -12.60
CA GLY A 77 -5.23 -6.02 -12.33
C GLY A 77 -5.71 -7.45 -12.06
N ALA A 78 -5.03 -8.15 -11.15
CA ALA A 78 -5.32 -9.53 -10.80
C ALA A 78 -6.77 -9.71 -10.33
N PRO A 79 -7.61 -10.50 -11.01
CA PRO A 79 -9.03 -10.63 -10.68
C PRO A 79 -9.27 -11.30 -9.34
N MET A 80 -10.22 -10.71 -8.60
CA MET A 80 -10.67 -11.17 -7.30
C MET A 80 -12.21 -11.24 -7.34
N PRO A 81 -12.85 -12.27 -6.75
CA PRO A 81 -14.29 -12.27 -6.58
C PRO A 81 -14.69 -11.02 -5.79
N ALA A 82 -15.47 -10.13 -6.40
CA ALA A 82 -15.85 -8.85 -5.83
C ALA A 82 -17.36 -8.81 -5.57
N ARG A 83 -17.74 -8.35 -4.37
CA ARG A 83 -19.14 -8.17 -3.98
C ARG A 83 -19.35 -6.85 -3.27
N LEU A 84 -20.48 -6.21 -3.54
CA LEU A 84 -20.99 -5.07 -2.79
C LEU A 84 -22.26 -5.51 -2.06
N GLY A 85 -22.16 -5.78 -0.76
CA GLY A 85 -23.18 -6.57 -0.06
C GLY A 85 -23.35 -7.93 -0.74
N ASP A 86 -24.57 -8.25 -1.16
CA ASP A 86 -24.87 -9.52 -1.85
C ASP A 86 -24.64 -9.47 -3.37
N GLN A 87 -24.49 -8.27 -3.94
CA GLN A 87 -24.34 -8.08 -5.39
C GLN A 87 -22.92 -8.40 -5.85
N ALA A 88 -22.77 -9.30 -6.82
CA ALA A 88 -21.49 -9.53 -7.49
C ALA A 88 -21.12 -8.34 -8.40
N LEU A 89 -19.86 -7.92 -8.35
CA LEU A 89 -19.32 -6.87 -9.20
C LEU A 89 -18.51 -7.46 -10.36
N VAL A 90 -18.51 -6.76 -11.48
CA VAL A 90 -17.69 -7.08 -12.65
C VAL A 90 -16.26 -6.59 -12.43
N TRP A 91 -15.26 -7.42 -12.72
CA TRP A 91 -13.85 -7.03 -12.65
C TRP A 91 -13.44 -6.22 -13.90
N ASN A 92 -12.39 -5.41 -13.83
CA ASN A 92 -11.97 -4.47 -14.89
C ASN A 92 -13.07 -3.48 -15.28
N ALA A 93 -13.80 -2.98 -14.29
CA ALA A 93 -14.91 -2.06 -14.47
C ALA A 93 -15.01 -1.07 -13.30
N SER A 94 -15.77 0.00 -13.51
CA SER A 94 -16.13 0.95 -12.46
C SER A 94 -17.53 0.68 -11.90
N HIS A 95 -17.71 0.94 -10.61
CA HIS A 95 -18.96 0.68 -9.88
C HIS A 95 -19.30 1.85 -8.96
N ALA A 96 -20.60 2.12 -8.84
CA ALA A 96 -21.11 3.03 -7.82
C ALA A 96 -21.28 2.26 -6.49
N VAL A 97 -20.78 2.84 -5.41
CA VAL A 97 -20.91 2.35 -4.04
C VAL A 97 -21.78 3.33 -3.27
N PRO A 98 -22.93 2.91 -2.71
CA PRO A 98 -23.74 3.79 -1.87
C PRO A 98 -23.04 4.06 -0.53
N ALA A 99 -23.47 5.11 0.17
CA ALA A 99 -23.08 5.31 1.56
C ALA A 99 -23.46 4.10 2.43
N GLY A 100 -22.56 3.70 3.33
CA GLY A 100 -22.68 2.47 4.11
C GLY A 100 -22.35 1.19 3.33
N GLY A 101 -22.02 1.29 2.04
CA GLY A 101 -21.68 0.13 1.21
C GLY A 101 -20.47 -0.63 1.74
N VAL A 102 -20.51 -1.95 1.66
CA VAL A 102 -19.42 -2.85 2.07
C VAL A 102 -18.91 -3.62 0.86
N LEU A 103 -17.68 -3.34 0.46
CA LEU A 103 -16.97 -4.05 -0.61
C LEU A 103 -16.22 -5.24 0.01
N THR A 104 -16.53 -6.44 -0.48
CA THR A 104 -15.81 -7.68 -0.14
C THR A 104 -15.06 -8.18 -1.37
N LEU A 105 -13.76 -8.37 -1.21
CA LEU A 105 -12.85 -8.93 -2.21
C LEU A 105 -12.32 -10.27 -1.68
N GLY A 106 -12.58 -11.35 -2.42
CA GLY A 106 -12.03 -12.67 -2.16
C GLY A 106 -10.54 -12.77 -2.52
N PRO A 107 -9.92 -13.95 -2.42
CA PRO A 107 -8.53 -14.12 -2.82
C PRO A 107 -8.33 -13.93 -4.32
N VAL A 108 -7.10 -13.57 -4.73
CA VAL A 108 -6.72 -13.47 -6.14
C VAL A 108 -6.87 -14.82 -6.84
N GLN A 109 -7.46 -14.81 -8.05
CA GLN A 109 -7.66 -16.03 -8.85
C GLN A 109 -6.51 -16.31 -9.81
N ARG A 110 -5.92 -15.26 -10.41
CA ARG A 110 -4.77 -15.33 -11.30
C ARG A 110 -3.96 -14.03 -11.22
N GLY A 111 -2.65 -14.10 -11.40
CA GLY A 111 -1.76 -12.96 -11.17
C GLY A 111 -1.48 -12.76 -9.67
N VAL A 112 -1.04 -11.56 -9.29
CA VAL A 112 -0.61 -11.26 -7.90
C VAL A 112 -1.20 -9.96 -7.36
N PHE A 113 -1.14 -8.89 -8.15
CA PHE A 113 -1.49 -7.54 -7.71
C PHE A 113 -2.79 -7.06 -8.35
N ALA A 114 -3.73 -6.70 -7.50
CA ALA A 114 -5.01 -6.09 -7.85
C ALA A 114 -5.02 -4.62 -7.40
N TYR A 115 -5.84 -3.79 -8.03
CA TYR A 115 -5.94 -2.38 -7.67
C TYR A 115 -7.39 -1.99 -7.42
N LEU A 116 -7.61 -1.32 -6.29
CA LEU A 116 -8.85 -0.62 -5.98
C LEU A 116 -8.59 0.87 -6.09
N HIS A 117 -9.19 1.49 -7.11
CA HIS A 117 -9.23 2.95 -7.25
C HIS A 117 -10.49 3.50 -6.60
N VAL A 118 -10.36 4.70 -6.04
CA VAL A 118 -11.43 5.47 -5.43
C VAL A 118 -11.59 6.76 -6.22
N GLY A 119 -12.81 7.08 -6.63
CA GLY A 119 -13.14 8.27 -7.39
C GLY A 119 -12.91 9.55 -6.57
N GLY A 120 -12.26 10.53 -7.19
CA GLY A 120 -11.70 11.71 -6.52
C GLY A 120 -10.22 11.57 -6.17
N GLY A 121 -9.64 10.39 -6.40
CA GLY A 121 -8.22 10.08 -6.22
C GLY A 121 -7.83 9.91 -4.77
N ILE A 122 -6.76 9.14 -4.54
CA ILE A 122 -5.96 9.27 -3.32
C ILE A 122 -4.83 10.22 -3.66
N ASP A 123 -4.88 11.43 -3.10
CA ASP A 123 -3.83 12.41 -3.31
C ASP A 123 -2.54 12.00 -2.58
N ARG A 124 -1.40 12.10 -3.26
CA ARG A 124 -0.11 11.70 -2.73
C ARG A 124 0.26 12.52 -1.51
N ASP A 125 0.04 13.83 -1.54
CA ASP A 125 0.43 14.72 -0.45
C ASP A 125 -0.42 14.44 0.79
N SER A 126 -1.71 14.15 0.61
CA SER A 126 -2.60 13.70 1.68
C SER A 126 -2.12 12.39 2.33
N PHE A 127 -1.64 11.44 1.53
CA PHE A 127 -1.09 10.18 2.04
C PHE A 127 0.23 10.40 2.80
N VAL A 128 1.12 11.25 2.27
CA VAL A 128 2.38 11.62 2.93
C VAL A 128 2.09 12.29 4.26
N ALA A 129 1.19 13.28 4.29
CA ALA A 129 0.81 13.98 5.51
C ALA A 129 0.25 13.02 6.58
N MET A 130 -0.70 12.16 6.21
CA MET A 130 -1.25 11.14 7.12
C MET A 130 -0.17 10.21 7.66
N ARG A 131 0.75 9.75 6.79
CA ARG A 131 1.84 8.86 7.20
C ARG A 131 2.84 9.56 8.11
N THR A 132 3.21 10.80 7.82
CA THR A 132 4.11 11.61 8.64
C THR A 132 3.52 11.86 10.03
N GLU A 133 2.22 12.21 10.10
CA GLU A 133 1.52 12.41 11.37
C GLU A 133 1.48 11.11 12.20
N ARG A 134 1.13 9.98 11.57
CA ARG A 134 1.18 8.65 12.22
C ARG A 134 2.58 8.30 12.69
N ASP A 135 3.58 8.38 11.81
CA ASP A 135 4.94 7.93 12.10
C ASP A 135 5.59 8.78 13.20
N ALA A 136 5.21 10.06 13.33
CA ALA A 136 5.63 10.93 14.44
C ALA A 136 5.17 10.41 15.82
N SER A 137 4.07 9.64 15.88
CA SER A 137 3.58 8.99 17.11
C SER A 137 4.22 7.63 17.42
N LEU A 138 4.92 7.03 16.45
CA LEU A 138 5.50 5.70 16.60
C LEU A 138 6.86 5.77 17.29
N LYS A 139 7.13 4.81 18.19
CA LYS A 139 8.48 4.65 18.77
C LYS A 139 9.44 4.16 17.70
N MET A 140 10.72 4.53 17.83
CA MET A 140 11.79 3.96 17.01
C MET A 140 11.75 2.43 17.05
N PRO A 141 11.85 1.73 15.90
CA PRO A 141 11.88 0.27 15.88
C PRO A 141 13.05 -0.26 16.72
N ARG A 142 12.78 -1.20 17.63
CA ARG A 142 13.77 -1.76 18.57
C ARG A 142 15.03 -2.29 17.88
N LEU A 143 14.90 -2.77 16.65
CA LEU A 143 16.00 -3.40 15.90
C LEU A 143 16.64 -2.47 14.85
N ILE A 144 16.29 -1.19 14.75
CA ILE A 144 16.82 -0.33 13.70
C ILE A 144 18.35 -0.22 13.73
N ILE A 145 18.95 -0.02 14.91
CA ILE A 145 20.40 0.11 15.11
C ILE A 145 21.13 -1.24 14.85
N PRO A 146 20.67 -2.38 15.40
CA PRO A 146 21.15 -3.70 15.03
C PRO A 146 21.09 -3.99 13.53
N SER A 147 19.94 -3.79 12.89
CA SER A 147 19.71 -4.14 11.49
C SER A 147 20.59 -3.32 10.55
N LEU A 148 20.78 -2.02 10.83
CA LEU A 148 21.68 -1.19 10.03
C LEU A 148 23.13 -1.70 10.07
N GLN A 149 23.64 -2.08 11.25
CA GLN A 149 25.03 -2.57 11.40
C GLN A 149 25.32 -3.84 10.61
N VAL A 150 24.32 -4.73 10.49
CA VAL A 150 24.43 -5.99 9.76
C VAL A 150 24.15 -5.79 8.27
N ASN A 151 23.08 -5.07 7.91
CA ASN A 151 22.67 -4.89 6.52
C ASN A 151 23.67 -4.04 5.72
N MET A 152 24.28 -3.00 6.32
CA MET A 152 25.35 -2.23 5.67
C MET A 152 26.59 -3.08 5.38
N ARG A 153 26.75 -4.23 6.05
CA ARG A 153 27.81 -5.20 5.83
C ARG A 153 27.34 -6.40 5.02
N ALA A 154 26.28 -6.25 4.22
CA ALA A 154 25.71 -7.31 3.39
C ALA A 154 25.38 -8.60 4.17
N GLY A 155 24.97 -8.47 5.45
CA GLY A 155 24.64 -9.61 6.30
C GLY A 155 25.78 -10.10 7.19
N THR A 156 27.01 -9.59 7.04
CA THR A 156 28.12 -9.93 7.92
C THR A 156 27.95 -9.31 9.30
N VAL A 157 27.87 -10.15 10.34
CA VAL A 157 27.76 -9.72 11.74
C VAL A 157 29.10 -9.14 12.21
N PRO A 158 29.14 -7.95 12.83
CA PRO A 158 30.38 -7.38 13.34
C PRO A 158 30.95 -8.24 14.47
N VAL A 159 32.27 -8.32 14.54
CA VAL A 159 33.01 -9.02 15.60
C VAL A 159 33.93 -8.06 16.37
N ASP A 160 34.20 -8.37 17.63
CA ASP A 160 35.21 -7.68 18.43
C ASP A 160 36.63 -8.21 18.12
N GLU A 161 37.65 -7.69 18.81
CA GLU A 161 39.05 -8.11 18.63
C GLU A 161 39.29 -9.58 19.00
N ALA A 162 38.42 -10.19 19.81
CA ALA A 162 38.47 -11.59 20.19
C ALA A 162 37.64 -12.49 19.25
N GLY A 163 36.97 -11.92 18.24
CA GLY A 163 36.12 -12.64 17.29
C GLY A 163 34.68 -12.87 17.76
N ASN A 164 34.26 -12.31 18.90
CA ASN A 164 32.88 -12.47 19.38
C ASN A 164 31.94 -11.57 18.60
N ALA A 165 30.77 -12.09 18.22
CA ALA A 165 29.72 -11.32 17.56
C ALA A 165 29.20 -10.20 18.47
N VAL A 166 29.26 -8.95 17.99
CA VAL A 166 28.90 -7.76 18.77
C VAL A 166 28.11 -6.76 17.93
N LEU A 167 27.07 -6.18 18.54
CA LEU A 167 26.34 -5.04 18.01
C LEU A 167 26.51 -3.85 18.94
N LYS A 168 26.95 -2.71 18.40
CA LYS A 168 27.08 -1.48 19.17
C LYS A 168 25.70 -0.83 19.31
N VAL A 169 25.05 -1.03 20.45
CA VAL A 169 23.72 -0.45 20.74
C VAL A 169 23.85 0.50 21.94
N PRO A 170 23.28 1.72 21.88
CA PRO A 170 23.32 2.63 23.03
C PRO A 170 22.56 2.02 24.21
N LEU A 171 23.27 1.75 25.31
CA LEU A 171 22.71 1.11 26.52
C LEU A 171 21.58 1.94 27.16
N ASN A 172 21.61 3.26 27.01
CA ASN A 172 20.59 4.18 27.52
C ASN A 172 19.36 4.32 26.62
N LYS A 173 19.32 3.62 25.48
CA LYS A 173 18.20 3.62 24.52
C LYS A 173 17.56 2.22 24.37
N LEU A 174 18.03 1.24 25.14
CA LEU A 174 17.49 -0.12 25.22
C LEU A 174 16.25 -0.20 26.12
#